data_AF-A0A7Y0DID9-F1
#
_entry.id   AF-A0A7Y0DID9-F1
#
_cell.length_a   1.000
_cell.length_b   1.000
_cell.length_c   1.000
_cell.angle_alpha   90.00
_cell.angle_beta   90.00
_cell.angle_gamma   90.00
#
_symmetry.space_group_name_H-M   'P 1'
#
loop_
_entity.id
_entity.type
_entity.pdbx_description
1 polymer ?
#
loop_
_entity_poly.entity_id
_entity_poly.type
_entity_poly.pdbx_seq_one_letter_code
_entity_poly.pdbx_strand_id
1 'polypeptide(L)'
;MLNEVAALAGIARDLVQDQGTKILYWPAFYHLYCDVNAVIRTASIAIESNFPDSLDRPSLVSTKSFNSPLDKWRHMTNEDFANLDTSVNTLLHSLSAIARGINVDVQVGDQFLANRLKFHLHPMSIWYIRFDEKFRSGIISGNGMALNRVTLSLARSPQRRLTPQDVDSERLFVQEVLDISSQELRIRFADEGRIGLTSLQETKRILEAYIKDHCKIEDLL
;
A
#
# COMPACT_ATOMS: atom_id res chain seq x y z
N MET A 1 4.21 0.71 6.45
CA MET A 1 3.78 0.07 5.20
C MET A 1 2.35 -0.45 5.27
N LEU A 2 2.01 -1.59 5.87
CA LEU A 2 0.63 -2.10 5.75
C LEU A 2 -0.49 -1.23 6.35
N ASN A 3 -0.26 -0.59 7.49
CA ASN A 3 -1.23 0.35 8.06
C ASN A 3 -1.40 1.63 7.21
N GLU A 4 -0.35 2.05 6.53
CA GLU A 4 -0.36 3.18 5.60
C GLU A 4 -1.09 2.81 4.30
N VAL A 5 -0.82 1.62 3.78
CA VAL A 5 -1.51 1.05 2.63
C VAL A 5 -2.99 0.82 2.92
N ALA A 6 -3.32 0.34 4.12
CA ALA A 6 -4.69 0.29 4.61
C ALA A 6 -5.32 1.69 4.71
N ALA A 7 -4.56 2.71 5.08
CA ALA A 7 -5.05 4.10 5.08
C ALA A 7 -5.30 4.63 3.66
N LEU A 8 -4.45 4.30 2.68
CA LEU A 8 -4.67 4.61 1.25
C LEU A 8 -5.92 3.90 0.71
N ALA A 9 -6.07 2.62 1.01
CA ALA A 9 -7.26 1.85 0.66
C ALA A 9 -8.51 2.31 1.42
N GLY A 10 -8.35 2.86 2.63
CA GLY A 10 -9.43 3.54 3.35
C GLY A 10 -9.97 4.73 2.57
N ILE A 11 -9.10 5.48 1.88
CA ILE A 11 -9.52 6.58 1.01
C ILE A 11 -10.32 6.05 -0.19
N ALA A 12 -9.90 4.93 -0.78
CA ALA A 12 -10.66 4.27 -1.85
C ALA A 12 -12.06 3.85 -1.38
N ARG A 13 -12.15 3.30 -0.16
CA ARG A 13 -13.42 2.93 0.47
C ARG A 13 -14.31 4.14 0.71
N ASP A 14 -13.76 5.20 1.31
CA ASP A 14 -14.52 6.41 1.62
C ASP A 14 -15.07 7.05 0.33
N LEU A 15 -14.32 6.98 -0.78
CA LEU A 15 -14.74 7.46 -2.10
C LEU A 15 -15.96 6.73 -2.66
N VAL A 16 -16.05 5.40 -2.50
CA VAL A 16 -17.20 4.63 -3.00
C VAL A 16 -18.39 4.61 -2.04
N GLN A 17 -18.18 4.95 -0.77
CA GLN A 17 -19.24 5.03 0.23
C GLN A 17 -19.88 6.42 0.32
N ASP A 18 -19.23 7.47 -0.19
CA ASP A 18 -19.80 8.81 -0.24
C ASP A 18 -21.03 8.86 -1.16
N GLN A 19 -22.20 9.06 -0.58
CA GLN A 19 -23.48 9.13 -1.29
C GLN A 19 -23.58 10.34 -2.24
N GLY A 20 -22.74 11.36 -2.03
CA GLY A 20 -22.65 12.51 -2.92
C GLY A 20 -21.69 12.31 -4.09
N THR A 21 -20.91 11.23 -4.09
CA THR A 21 -19.93 10.97 -5.15
C THR A 21 -20.62 10.44 -6.41
N LYS A 22 -20.55 11.22 -7.49
CA LYS A 22 -21.02 10.81 -8.83
C LYS A 22 -19.84 10.37 -9.67
N ILE A 23 -19.87 9.11 -10.07
CA ILE A 23 -18.80 8.46 -10.83
C ILE A 23 -19.30 8.28 -12.25
N LEU A 24 -18.67 9.00 -13.19
CA LEU A 24 -18.97 8.91 -14.62
C LEU A 24 -17.99 7.99 -15.35
N TYR A 25 -16.94 7.52 -14.66
CA TYR A 25 -15.87 6.69 -15.23
C TYR A 25 -15.58 5.46 -14.38
N TRP A 26 -16.35 4.39 -14.62
CA TRP A 26 -16.21 3.10 -13.94
C TRP A 26 -14.86 2.39 -14.17
N PRO A 27 -14.15 2.52 -15.31
CA PRO A 27 -12.89 1.79 -15.53
C PRO A 27 -11.81 2.16 -14.51
N ALA A 28 -11.73 3.42 -14.05
CA ALA A 28 -10.78 3.81 -13.01
C ALA A 28 -11.02 3.08 -11.68
N PHE A 29 -12.28 2.82 -11.32
CA PHE A 29 -12.63 2.10 -10.10
C PHE A 29 -12.37 0.60 -10.23
N TYR A 30 -12.54 0.04 -11.42
CA TYR A 30 -12.12 -1.34 -11.71
C TYR A 30 -10.60 -1.51 -11.61
N HIS A 31 -9.82 -0.56 -12.15
CA HIS A 31 -8.37 -0.55 -11.96
C HIS A 31 -8.00 -0.43 -10.48
N LEU A 32 -8.66 0.47 -9.74
CA LEU A 32 -8.46 0.61 -8.30
C LEU A 32 -8.74 -0.70 -7.54
N TYR A 33 -9.81 -1.41 -7.88
CA TYR A 33 -10.11 -2.73 -7.34
C TYR A 33 -8.99 -3.74 -7.64
N CYS A 34 -8.51 -3.79 -8.88
CA CYS A 34 -7.41 -4.66 -9.28
C CYS A 34 -6.14 -4.36 -8.48
N ASP A 35 -5.82 -3.08 -8.27
CA ASP A 35 -4.62 -2.64 -7.55
C ASP A 35 -4.71 -2.98 -6.06
N VAL A 36 -5.87 -2.76 -5.42
CA VAL A 36 -6.10 -3.20 -4.03
C VAL A 36 -5.91 -4.71 -3.90
N ASN A 37 -6.43 -5.49 -4.86
CA ASN A 37 -6.25 -6.94 -4.86
C ASN A 37 -4.79 -7.37 -5.07
N ALA A 38 -4.03 -6.67 -5.92
CA ALA A 38 -2.61 -6.92 -6.12
C ALA A 38 -1.81 -6.69 -4.83
N VAL A 39 -2.09 -5.59 -4.13
CA VAL A 39 -1.51 -5.26 -2.83
C VAL A 39 -1.84 -6.32 -1.78
N ILE A 40 -3.08 -6.78 -1.67
CA ILE A 40 -3.46 -7.85 -0.73
C ILE A 40 -2.62 -9.11 -0.99
N ARG A 41 -2.46 -9.50 -2.25
CA ARG A 41 -1.72 -10.71 -2.63
C ARG A 41 -0.24 -10.60 -2.24
N THR A 42 0.42 -9.51 -2.60
CA THR A 42 1.85 -9.32 -2.31
C THR A 42 2.13 -9.14 -0.83
N ALA A 43 1.24 -8.43 -0.12
CA ALA A 43 1.31 -8.28 1.33
C ALA A 43 1.15 -9.60 2.10
N SER A 44 0.21 -10.45 1.67
CA SER A 44 -0.01 -11.76 2.31
C SER A 44 1.26 -12.62 2.21
N ILE A 45 1.93 -12.61 1.05
CA ILE A 45 3.20 -13.32 0.86
C ILE A 45 4.31 -12.71 1.72
N ALA A 46 4.51 -11.39 1.63
CA ALA A 46 5.60 -10.71 2.33
C ALA A 46 5.50 -10.84 3.87
N ILE A 47 4.29 -10.82 4.42
CA ILE A 47 4.07 -10.74 5.87
C ILE A 47 3.62 -12.08 6.46
N GLU A 48 2.65 -12.77 5.87
CA GLU A 48 2.13 -14.00 6.47
C GLU A 48 3.02 -15.20 6.17
N SER A 49 3.60 -15.27 4.98
CA SER A 49 4.41 -16.42 4.56
C SER A 49 5.88 -16.35 4.98
N ASN A 50 6.40 -15.17 5.35
CA ASN A 50 7.85 -14.99 5.61
C ASN A 50 8.22 -14.56 7.03
N PHE A 51 7.37 -13.82 7.75
CA PHE A 51 7.74 -13.30 9.08
C PHE A 51 7.48 -14.24 10.26
N PRO A 52 6.32 -14.92 10.39
CA PRO A 52 6.04 -15.73 11.57
C PRO A 52 6.82 -17.06 11.62
N ASP A 53 7.39 -17.48 10.49
CA ASP A 53 8.04 -18.77 10.34
C ASP A 53 9.44 -18.84 11.00
N SER A 54 9.77 -20.02 11.55
CA SER A 54 11.14 -20.31 11.99
C SER A 54 12.09 -20.37 10.79
N LEU A 55 13.33 -19.89 11.01
CA LEU A 55 14.44 -20.02 10.05
C LEU A 55 14.81 -21.50 9.78
N ASP A 56 14.36 -22.42 10.62
CA ASP A 56 14.61 -23.85 10.51
C ASP A 56 13.63 -24.58 9.56
N ARG A 57 12.73 -23.87 8.87
CA ARG A 57 11.75 -24.50 7.96
C ARG A 57 12.43 -25.24 6.80
N PRO A 58 11.90 -26.39 6.34
CA PRO A 58 12.53 -27.20 5.28
C PRO A 58 12.84 -26.42 3.98
N SER A 59 11.98 -25.44 3.63
CA SER A 59 12.16 -24.59 2.46
C SER A 59 13.39 -23.66 2.55
N LEU A 60 13.87 -23.33 3.75
CA LEU A 60 15.07 -22.53 3.98
C LEU A 60 16.32 -23.37 4.26
N VAL A 61 16.15 -24.58 4.80
CA VAL A 61 17.23 -25.53 5.10
C VAL A 61 17.98 -25.98 3.84
N SER A 62 17.29 -26.04 2.68
CA SER A 62 17.96 -26.28 1.40
C SER A 62 18.65 -25.02 0.87
N THR A 63 19.98 -24.98 0.96
CA THR A 63 20.82 -23.83 0.63
C THR A 63 21.60 -23.96 -0.69
N LYS A 64 21.15 -24.78 -1.65
CA LYS A 64 21.91 -25.07 -2.91
C LYS A 64 22.41 -23.84 -3.69
N SER A 65 21.84 -22.66 -3.47
CA SER A 65 22.24 -21.38 -4.10
C SER A 65 22.52 -20.25 -3.09
N PHE A 66 22.59 -20.55 -1.79
CA PHE A 66 22.74 -19.57 -0.71
C PHE A 66 23.77 -20.04 0.32
N ASN A 67 24.43 -19.11 0.99
CA ASN A 67 25.47 -19.46 1.99
C ASN A 67 24.87 -19.93 3.32
N SER A 68 23.65 -19.50 3.65
CA SER A 68 22.95 -19.87 4.89
C SER A 68 21.43 -19.80 4.74
N PRO A 69 20.65 -20.46 5.63
CA PRO A 69 19.20 -20.28 5.71
C PRO A 69 18.80 -18.82 5.95
N LEU A 70 19.61 -18.08 6.74
CA LEU A 70 19.41 -16.65 6.99
C LEU A 70 19.55 -15.84 5.70
N ASP A 71 20.60 -16.07 4.91
CA ASP A 71 20.81 -15.35 3.65
C ASP A 71 19.69 -15.62 2.65
N LYS A 72 19.23 -16.88 2.58
CA LYS A 72 18.10 -17.26 1.73
C LYS A 72 16.81 -16.56 2.17
N TRP A 73 16.49 -16.58 3.46
CA TRP A 73 15.31 -15.91 4.01
C TRP A 73 15.35 -14.39 3.75
N ARG A 74 16.50 -13.75 3.99
CA ARG A 74 16.69 -12.32 3.72
C ARG A 74 16.44 -11.99 2.26
N HIS A 75 17.02 -12.76 1.35
CA HIS A 75 16.87 -12.55 -0.08
C HIS A 75 15.40 -12.67 -0.51
N MET A 76 14.74 -13.80 -0.19
CA MET A 76 13.33 -14.02 -0.54
C MET A 76 12.41 -12.94 0.06
N THR A 77 12.59 -12.61 1.34
CA THR A 77 11.74 -11.63 2.02
C THR A 77 11.93 -10.23 1.44
N ASN A 78 13.16 -9.84 1.10
CA ASN A 78 13.44 -8.56 0.45
C ASN A 78 12.82 -8.50 -0.95
N GLU A 79 12.85 -9.58 -1.73
CA GLU A 79 12.17 -9.66 -3.04
C GLU A 79 10.64 -9.50 -2.89
N ASP A 80 10.05 -10.15 -1.89
CA ASP A 80 8.61 -10.03 -1.64
C ASP A 80 8.21 -8.62 -1.19
N PHE A 81 9.03 -7.93 -0.41
CA PHE A 81 8.83 -6.51 -0.10
C PHE A 81 8.95 -5.62 -1.34
N ALA A 82 9.89 -5.88 -2.25
CA ALA A 82 10.00 -5.13 -3.50
C ALA A 82 8.75 -5.30 -4.40
N ASN A 83 8.18 -6.52 -4.42
CA ASN A 83 6.91 -6.78 -5.10
C ASN A 83 5.72 -6.05 -4.45
N LEU A 84 5.71 -5.99 -3.11
CA LEU A 84 4.72 -5.22 -2.37
C LEU A 84 4.82 -3.72 -2.69
N ASP A 85 6.01 -3.14 -2.69
CA ASP A 85 6.21 -1.74 -3.04
C ASP A 85 5.72 -1.39 -4.44
N THR A 86 5.99 -2.28 -5.40
CA THR A 86 5.50 -2.11 -6.78
C THR A 86 3.98 -2.06 -6.80
N SER A 87 3.32 -2.94 -6.04
CA SER A 87 1.86 -2.97 -5.96
C SER A 87 1.29 -1.72 -5.28
N VAL A 88 1.93 -1.26 -4.21
CA VAL A 88 1.55 -0.03 -3.47
C VAL A 88 1.72 1.21 -4.35
N ASN A 89 2.79 1.25 -5.14
CA ASN A 89 3.02 2.32 -6.09
C ASN A 89 1.88 2.45 -7.10
N THR A 90 1.51 1.33 -7.72
CA THR A 90 0.41 1.28 -8.70
C THR A 90 -0.89 1.77 -8.07
N LEU A 91 -1.21 1.31 -6.86
CA LEU A 91 -2.39 1.77 -6.11
C LEU A 91 -2.37 3.29 -5.87
N LEU A 92 -1.23 3.85 -5.44
CA LEU A 92 -1.07 5.29 -5.22
C LEU A 92 -1.27 6.08 -6.51
N HIS A 93 -0.77 5.56 -7.64
CA HIS A 93 -0.96 6.17 -8.95
C HIS A 93 -2.43 6.14 -9.41
N SER A 94 -3.14 5.04 -9.20
CA SER A 94 -4.57 4.95 -9.51
C SER A 94 -5.39 5.93 -8.69
N LEU A 95 -5.12 6.04 -7.38
CA LEU A 95 -5.75 7.05 -6.53
C LEU A 95 -5.45 8.49 -6.97
N SER A 96 -4.22 8.76 -7.42
CA SER A 96 -3.82 10.06 -7.96
C SER A 96 -4.45 10.36 -9.32
N ALA A 97 -4.62 9.36 -10.18
CA ALA A 97 -5.32 9.50 -11.45
C ALA A 97 -6.79 9.87 -11.21
N ILE A 98 -7.45 9.19 -10.27
CA ILE A 98 -8.80 9.56 -9.81
C ILE A 98 -8.80 11.01 -9.32
N ALA A 99 -7.84 11.40 -8.46
CA ALA A 99 -7.74 12.76 -7.93
C ALA A 99 -7.63 13.85 -9.03
N ARG A 100 -6.95 13.55 -10.15
CA ARG A 100 -6.89 14.44 -11.32
C ARG A 100 -8.20 14.48 -12.10
N GLY A 101 -8.87 13.33 -12.22
CA GLY A 101 -10.18 13.18 -12.85
C GLY A 101 -11.35 13.79 -12.08
N ILE A 102 -11.15 14.20 -10.81
CA ILE A 102 -12.21 14.77 -9.96
C ILE A 102 -12.91 15.99 -10.59
N ASN A 103 -12.25 16.72 -11.48
CA ASN A 103 -12.84 17.90 -12.10
C ASN A 103 -13.54 17.61 -13.45
N VAL A 104 -13.50 16.37 -13.95
CA VAL A 104 -14.01 16.01 -15.28
C VAL A 104 -14.95 14.80 -15.21
N ASP A 105 -14.56 13.74 -14.50
CA ASP A 105 -15.22 12.42 -14.58
C ASP A 105 -15.67 11.85 -13.21
N VAL A 106 -15.24 12.46 -12.09
CA VAL A 106 -15.59 12.02 -10.72
C VAL A 106 -15.96 13.21 -9.84
N GLN A 107 -17.24 13.48 -9.63
CA GLN A 107 -17.64 14.54 -8.70
C GLN A 107 -17.73 13.94 -7.30
N VAL A 108 -16.81 14.32 -6.40
CA VAL A 108 -16.85 13.87 -4.98
C VAL A 108 -17.73 14.83 -4.19
N GLY A 109 -18.77 14.31 -3.52
CA GLY A 109 -19.70 15.12 -2.74
C GLY A 109 -19.11 15.59 -1.42
N ASP A 110 -18.26 14.76 -0.79
CA ASP A 110 -17.49 15.16 0.38
C ASP A 110 -16.30 16.07 -0.01
N GLN A 111 -16.44 17.37 0.31
CA GLN A 111 -15.41 18.37 0.07
C GLN A 111 -14.10 18.09 0.82
N PHE A 112 -14.16 17.47 2.00
CA PHE A 112 -12.98 17.10 2.78
C PHE A 112 -12.22 15.96 2.09
N LEU A 113 -12.93 14.94 1.62
CA LEU A 113 -12.36 13.83 0.85
C LEU A 113 -11.75 14.32 -0.48
N ALA A 114 -12.46 15.18 -1.21
CA ALA A 114 -11.98 15.79 -2.45
C ALA A 114 -10.68 16.58 -2.22
N ASN A 115 -10.62 17.36 -1.15
CA ASN A 115 -9.43 18.13 -0.76
C ASN A 115 -8.26 17.20 -0.38
N ARG A 116 -8.52 16.10 0.34
CA ARG A 116 -7.50 15.11 0.69
C ARG A 116 -6.91 14.44 -0.56
N LEU A 117 -7.75 14.05 -1.51
CA LEU A 117 -7.31 13.49 -2.80
C LEU A 117 -6.45 14.50 -3.60
N LYS A 118 -6.95 15.72 -3.76
CA LYS A 118 -6.32 16.76 -4.60
C LYS A 118 -5.06 17.37 -4.01
N PHE A 119 -5.07 17.67 -2.72
CA PHE A 119 -4.03 18.46 -2.06
C PHE A 119 -3.01 17.64 -1.28
N HIS A 120 -3.27 16.35 -1.04
CA HIS A 120 -2.37 15.48 -0.29
C HIS A 120 -1.90 14.29 -1.13
N LEU A 121 -2.82 13.45 -1.59
CA LEU A 121 -2.45 12.23 -2.33
C LEU A 121 -1.79 12.53 -3.68
N HIS A 122 -2.34 13.47 -4.46
CA HIS A 122 -1.77 13.78 -5.76
C HIS A 122 -0.32 14.30 -5.68
N PRO A 123 0.02 15.31 -4.86
CA PRO A 123 1.42 15.72 -4.67
C PRO A 123 2.34 14.58 -4.17
N MET A 124 1.87 13.76 -3.23
CA MET A 124 2.62 12.60 -2.72
C MET A 124 2.93 11.58 -3.83
N SER A 125 1.98 11.34 -4.74
CA SER A 125 2.19 10.42 -5.88
C SER A 125 3.25 10.92 -6.87
N ILE A 126 3.34 12.23 -7.12
CA ILE A 126 4.36 12.82 -8.01
C ILE A 126 5.75 12.60 -7.41
N TRP A 127 5.85 12.71 -6.09
CA TRP A 127 7.08 12.40 -5.38
C TRP A 127 7.44 10.92 -5.39
N TYR A 128 6.44 10.05 -5.34
CA TYR A 128 6.64 8.62 -5.50
C TYR A 128 7.25 8.29 -6.89
N ILE A 129 7.06 9.12 -7.92
CA ILE A 129 7.77 8.93 -9.20
C ILE A 129 9.25 9.35 -9.10
N ARG A 130 9.56 10.35 -8.28
CA ARG A 130 10.87 11.03 -8.25
C ARG A 130 11.90 10.38 -7.32
N PHE A 131 11.46 9.64 -6.30
CA PHE A 131 12.37 8.90 -5.41
C PHE A 131 12.66 7.49 -5.96
N ASP A 132 13.95 7.15 -6.01
CA ASP A 132 14.54 5.92 -6.55
C ASP A 132 14.00 4.65 -5.85
N GLU A 133 14.06 3.50 -6.55
CA GLU A 133 13.67 2.16 -6.07
C GLU A 133 14.37 1.77 -4.74
N LYS A 134 15.49 2.43 -4.43
CA LYS A 134 16.39 2.14 -3.30
C LYS A 134 15.84 2.45 -1.91
N PHE A 135 14.80 3.26 -1.79
CA PHE A 135 14.34 3.74 -0.48
C PHE A 135 13.00 3.17 -0.04
N ARG A 136 12.30 2.39 -0.88
CA ARG A 136 10.92 2.01 -0.59
C ARG A 136 10.76 0.64 0.05
N SER A 137 11.75 -0.23 -0.12
CA SER A 137 11.66 -1.63 0.30
C SER A 137 11.84 -1.79 1.80
N GLY A 138 11.05 -2.71 2.35
CA GLY A 138 11.41 -3.37 3.59
C GLY A 138 12.69 -4.17 3.37
N ILE A 139 13.84 -3.64 3.77
CA ILE A 139 15.14 -4.29 3.62
C ILE A 139 15.58 -4.85 4.97
N ILE A 140 15.76 -6.17 5.02
CA ILE A 140 16.34 -6.84 6.18
C ILE A 140 17.86 -6.63 6.21
N SER A 141 18.35 -6.14 7.34
CA SER A 141 19.77 -5.91 7.63
C SER A 141 20.61 -7.17 7.44
N GLY A 142 21.93 -6.98 7.25
CA GLY A 142 22.93 -8.06 7.07
C GLY A 142 22.79 -9.22 8.06
N ASN A 143 22.59 -8.87 9.33
CA ASN A 143 22.49 -9.79 10.45
C ASN A 143 21.06 -10.32 10.70
N GLY A 144 20.06 -9.95 9.89
CA GLY A 144 18.68 -10.41 10.07
C GLY A 144 17.92 -9.77 11.23
N MET A 145 18.52 -8.80 11.94
CA MET A 145 17.96 -8.26 13.18
C MET A 145 17.03 -7.06 12.98
N ALA A 146 17.12 -6.37 11.85
CA ALA A 146 16.37 -5.14 11.62
C ALA A 146 15.71 -5.13 10.25
N LEU A 147 14.46 -4.66 10.20
CA LEU A 147 13.78 -4.28 8.97
C LEU A 147 13.87 -2.77 8.81
N ASN A 148 14.60 -2.33 7.80
CA ASN A 148 14.68 -0.93 7.42
C ASN A 148 13.61 -0.65 6.38
N ARG A 149 12.82 0.41 6.57
CA ARG A 149 11.80 0.80 5.60
C ARG A 149 11.60 2.30 5.60
N VAL A 150 10.99 2.79 4.52
CA VAL A 150 10.47 4.14 4.46
C VAL A 150 8.96 4.07 4.31
N THR A 151 8.26 4.94 5.03
CA THR A 151 6.79 5.00 5.03
C THR A 151 6.31 6.40 4.69
N LEU A 152 5.17 6.51 4.00
CA LEU A 152 4.53 7.79 3.75
C LEU A 152 3.84 8.27 5.02
N SER A 153 4.15 9.50 5.42
CA SER A 153 3.44 10.23 6.47
C SER A 153 2.08 10.70 5.94
N LEU A 154 1.08 9.82 6.04
CA LEU A 154 -0.31 10.17 5.75
C LEU A 154 -0.94 10.76 7.02
N ALA A 155 -1.00 12.09 7.11
CA ALA A 155 -1.85 12.72 8.12
C ALA A 155 -3.31 12.25 7.90
N ARG A 156 -3.90 11.59 8.91
CA ARG A 156 -5.28 11.05 8.86
C ARG A 156 -6.32 12.14 8.54
N SER A 157 -6.06 13.37 8.97
CA SER A 157 -6.88 14.54 8.69
C SER A 157 -5.99 15.74 8.41
N PRO A 158 -5.59 15.97 7.15
CA PRO A 158 -4.75 17.10 6.84
C PRO A 158 -5.51 18.41 7.06
N GLN A 159 -5.00 19.26 7.95
CA GLN A 159 -5.67 20.52 8.32
C GLN A 159 -5.43 21.67 7.32
N ARG A 160 -4.46 21.51 6.43
CA ARG A 160 -4.10 22.50 5.40
C ARG A 160 -3.56 21.81 4.16
N ARG A 161 -3.78 22.41 2.99
CA ARG A 161 -3.18 22.00 1.70
C ARG A 161 -1.66 21.92 1.80
N LEU A 162 -1.06 20.89 1.19
CA LEU A 162 0.41 20.84 1.04
C LEU A 162 0.87 21.93 0.06
N THR A 163 1.79 22.76 0.51
CA THR A 163 2.52 23.69 -0.36
C THR A 163 3.69 22.97 -1.03
N PRO A 164 4.28 23.53 -2.10
CA PRO A 164 5.50 22.96 -2.68
C PRO A 164 6.64 22.73 -1.67
N GLN A 165 6.70 23.50 -0.57
CA GLN A 165 7.69 23.30 0.50
C GLN A 165 7.33 22.19 1.50
N ASP A 166 6.04 21.86 1.64
CA ASP A 166 5.62 20.69 2.43
C ASP A 166 5.89 19.38 1.68
N VAL A 167 5.99 19.48 0.36
CA VAL A 167 6.29 18.40 -0.56
C VAL A 167 7.82 18.22 -0.69
N ASP A 168 8.54 18.42 0.41
CA ASP A 168 9.97 18.13 0.52
C ASP A 168 10.19 16.69 1.03
N SER A 169 11.17 16.00 0.45
CA SER A 169 11.51 14.58 0.68
C SER A 169 11.53 14.17 2.14
N GLU A 170 12.09 15.02 3.00
CA GLU A 170 12.36 14.71 4.41
C GLU A 170 11.13 14.86 5.31
N ARG A 171 10.05 15.48 4.82
CA ARG A 171 8.84 15.78 5.61
C ARG A 171 7.68 14.84 5.33
N LEU A 172 7.61 14.29 4.12
CA LEU A 172 6.53 13.38 3.71
C LEU A 172 6.82 11.92 4.02
N PHE A 173 8.07 11.56 4.32
CA PHE A 173 8.47 10.19 4.56
C PHE A 173 9.18 10.05 5.89
N VAL A 174 8.91 8.94 6.57
CA VAL A 174 9.57 8.57 7.82
C VAL A 174 10.39 7.32 7.55
N GLN A 175 11.69 7.42 7.77
CA GLN A 175 12.56 6.25 7.83
C GLN A 175 12.32 5.54 9.17
N GLU A 176 12.00 4.26 9.10
CA GLU A 176 11.74 3.42 10.25
C GLU A 176 12.72 2.24 10.26
N VAL A 177 13.23 1.93 11.44
CA VAL A 177 14.04 0.73 11.69
C VAL A 177 13.30 -0.08 12.73
N LEU A 178 12.80 -1.24 12.33
CA LEU A 178 12.04 -2.13 13.19
C LEU A 178 12.92 -3.28 13.65
N ASP A 179 12.95 -3.51 14.95
CA ASP A 179 13.61 -4.68 15.53
C ASP A 179 12.80 -5.95 15.23
N ILE A 180 13.45 -6.90 14.57
CA ILE A 180 12.91 -8.20 14.19
C ILE A 180 13.86 -9.34 14.61
N SER A 181 14.75 -9.05 15.57
CA SER A 181 15.81 -9.95 16.02
C SER A 181 15.29 -11.26 16.61
N SER A 182 14.12 -11.24 17.27
CA SER A 182 13.50 -12.42 17.86
C SER A 182 12.29 -12.91 17.06
N GLN A 183 11.94 -14.19 17.23
CA GLN A 183 10.73 -14.76 16.63
C GLN A 183 9.46 -14.05 17.14
N GLU A 184 9.42 -13.72 18.42
CA GLU A 184 8.30 -13.00 19.04
C GLU A 184 8.08 -11.62 18.38
N LEU A 185 9.16 -10.87 18.14
CA LEU A 185 9.08 -9.58 17.47
C LEU A 185 8.61 -9.71 16.01
N ARG A 186 9.05 -10.75 15.30
CA ARG A 186 8.58 -11.04 13.95
C ARG A 186 7.10 -11.42 13.91
N ILE A 187 6.64 -12.24 14.87
CA ILE A 187 5.22 -12.60 15.01
C ILE A 187 4.39 -11.35 15.27
N ARG A 188 4.80 -10.51 16.22
CA ARG A 188 4.10 -9.26 16.53
C ARG A 188 4.02 -8.34 15.30
N PHE A 189 5.11 -8.20 14.56
CA PHE A 189 5.11 -7.42 13.32
C PHE A 189 4.13 -8.00 12.29
N ALA A 190 4.07 -9.33 12.16
CA ALA A 190 3.10 -9.99 11.30
C ALA A 190 1.65 -9.76 11.74
N ASP A 191 1.38 -9.81 13.06
CA ASP A 191 0.06 -9.52 13.63
C ASP A 191 -0.39 -8.07 13.36
N GLU A 192 0.51 -7.11 13.53
CA GLU A 192 0.23 -5.71 13.19
C GLU A 192 -0.05 -5.55 11.68
N GLY A 193 0.64 -6.31 10.83
CA GLY A 193 0.38 -6.36 9.40
C GLY A 193 -0.99 -6.96 9.04
N ARG A 194 -1.43 -8.00 9.75
CA ARG A 194 -2.74 -8.64 9.55
C ARG A 194 -3.91 -7.67 9.72
N ILE A 195 -3.81 -6.74 10.67
CA ILE A 195 -4.82 -5.69 10.88
C ILE A 195 -5.00 -4.85 9.61
N GLY A 196 -3.88 -4.44 8.98
CA GLY A 196 -3.90 -3.70 7.71
C GLY A 196 -4.47 -4.53 6.56
N LEU A 197 -4.13 -5.81 6.48
CA LEU A 197 -4.66 -6.76 5.50
C LEU A 197 -6.18 -6.92 5.63
N THR A 198 -6.71 -7.07 6.84
CA THR A 198 -8.16 -7.13 7.07
C THR A 198 -8.86 -5.86 6.58
N SER A 199 -8.28 -4.70 6.85
CA SER A 199 -8.83 -3.42 6.35
C SER A 199 -8.81 -3.36 4.81
N LEU A 200 -7.75 -3.84 4.16
CA LEU A 200 -7.65 -3.90 2.70
C LEU A 200 -8.68 -4.85 2.10
N GLN A 201 -8.88 -6.03 2.71
CA GLN A 201 -9.87 -7.00 2.28
C GLN A 201 -11.29 -6.43 2.36
N GLU A 202 -11.59 -5.67 3.42
CA GLU A 202 -12.89 -4.99 3.54
C GLU A 202 -13.05 -3.89 2.49
N THR A 203 -12.03 -3.06 2.24
CA THR A 203 -12.05 -2.11 1.12
C THR A 203 -12.32 -2.82 -0.20
N LYS A 204 -11.63 -3.94 -0.48
CA LYS A 204 -11.84 -4.73 -1.71
C LYS A 204 -13.30 -5.19 -1.83
N ARG A 205 -13.89 -5.72 -0.75
CA ARG A 205 -15.29 -6.18 -0.73
C ARG A 205 -16.26 -5.05 -1.05
N ILE A 206 -16.03 -3.86 -0.51
CA ILE A 206 -16.85 -2.67 -0.75
C ILE A 206 -16.70 -2.19 -2.19
N LEU A 207 -15.46 -2.14 -2.72
CA LEU A 207 -15.21 -1.81 -4.13
C LEU A 207 -15.87 -2.81 -5.08
N GLU A 208 -15.82 -4.11 -4.77
CA GLU A 208 -16.45 -5.15 -5.57
C GLU A 208 -17.98 -4.99 -5.61
N ALA A 209 -18.62 -4.75 -4.46
CA ALA A 209 -20.05 -4.48 -4.40
C ALA A 209 -20.40 -3.23 -5.20
N TYR A 210 -19.65 -2.14 -5.02
CA TYR A 210 -19.84 -0.90 -5.75
C TYR A 210 -19.78 -1.10 -7.28
N ILE A 211 -18.74 -1.81 -7.77
CA ILE A 211 -18.58 -2.10 -9.20
C ILE A 211 -19.75 -2.93 -9.72
N LYS A 212 -20.21 -3.95 -8.98
CA LYS A 212 -21.35 -4.78 -9.40
C LYS A 212 -22.66 -4.00 -9.47
N ASP A 213 -22.87 -3.05 -8.58
CA ASP A 213 -24.09 -2.23 -8.53
C ASP A 213 -24.14 -1.17 -9.65
N HIS A 214 -22.98 -0.73 -10.13
CA HIS A 214 -22.86 0.42 -11.05
C HIS A 214 -22.32 0.08 -12.44
N CYS A 215 -21.74 -1.10 -12.65
CA CYS A 215 -21.29 -1.58 -13.96
C CYS A 215 -22.33 -2.55 -14.52
N LYS A 216 -23.07 -2.12 -15.55
CA LYS A 216 -23.95 -3.01 -16.30
C LYS A 216 -23.18 -3.66 -17.45
N ILE A 217 -23.65 -4.82 -17.91
CA ILE A 217 -23.08 -5.50 -19.10
C ILE A 217 -23.07 -4.58 -20.33
N GLU A 218 -24.02 -3.65 -20.41
CA GLU A 218 -24.12 -2.64 -21.45
C GLU A 218 -22.93 -1.65 -21.45
N ASP A 219 -22.28 -1.46 -20.31
CA ASP A 219 -21.11 -0.57 -20.16
C ASP A 219 -19.78 -1.25 -20.54
N LEU A 220 -19.82 -2.55 -20.86
CA LEU A 220 -18.67 -3.37 -21.27
C LEU A 220 -18.58 -3.57 -22.80
N LEU A 221 -19.56 -3.07 -23.56
CA LEU A 221 -19.69 -3.18 -25.02
C LEU A 221 -19.28 -1.87 -25.72
#